data_AF-A0A418BBB9-F1
#
_entry.id   AF-A0A418BBB9-F1
#
_cell.length_a   1.000
_cell.length_b   1.000
_cell.length_c   1.000
_cell.angle_alpha   90.00
_cell.angle_beta   90.00
_cell.angle_gamma   90.00
#
_symmetry.space_group_name_H-M   'P 1'
#
loop_
_entity.id
_entity.type
_entity.pdbx_description
1 polymer ?
#
loop_
_entity_poly.entity_id
_entity_poly.type
_entity_poly.pdbx_seq_one_letter_code
_entity_poly.pdbx_strand_id
1 'polypeptide(L)'
;SRLGALRSTLASKGNDVNSRRFENESYYADLRKPVLEATTINPETYTSTDFYEREQELLFAKSWQVVGYTEAFSTECVKNFNKKDYGLLPVRIDTFGPFVYANVSGDAPPLRTYLGDVTQSLHEYPFDELVSFKSTTVSVKCNWKLLAENFMEYYHLPAVHPQLCDVSGVDDHHRAQVSSSL
;
A
#
# COMPACT_ATOMS: atom_id res chain seq x y z
N SER A 1 -18.18 10.65 9.92
CA SER A 1 -16.98 9.80 10.10
C SER A 1 -16.00 10.05 8.97
N ARG A 2 -14.70 9.71 9.10
CA ARG A 2 -13.69 9.91 8.04
C ARG A 2 -14.04 9.15 6.75
N LEU A 3 -14.55 7.93 6.89
CA LEU A 3 -15.09 7.14 5.78
C LEU A 3 -16.30 7.81 5.11
N GLY A 4 -17.14 8.53 5.88
CA GLY A 4 -18.26 9.29 5.33
C GLY A 4 -17.82 10.48 4.45
N ALA A 5 -16.74 11.17 4.82
CA ALA A 5 -16.16 12.24 4.00
C ALA A 5 -15.55 11.68 2.70
N LEU A 6 -14.81 10.57 2.79
CA LEU A 6 -14.25 9.86 1.63
C LEU A 6 -15.37 9.44 0.66
N ARG A 7 -16.43 8.79 1.16
CA ARG A 7 -17.61 8.38 0.37
C ARG A 7 -18.24 9.52 -0.38
N SER A 8 -18.43 10.67 0.28
CA SER A 8 -18.99 11.86 -0.37
C SER A 8 -18.12 12.37 -1.51
N THR A 9 -16.79 12.24 -1.41
CA THR A 9 -15.88 12.64 -2.48
C THR A 9 -15.95 11.67 -3.66
N LEU A 10 -16.00 10.35 -3.42
CA LEU A 10 -16.05 9.33 -4.46
C LEU A 10 -17.39 9.34 -5.22
N ALA A 11 -18.51 9.42 -4.51
CA ALA A 11 -19.85 9.42 -5.10
C ALA A 11 -20.14 10.58 -6.08
N SER A 12 -19.39 11.68 -6.00
CA SER A 12 -19.58 12.84 -6.89
C SER A 12 -19.11 12.60 -8.34
N LYS A 13 -18.49 11.46 -8.65
CA LYS A 13 -17.90 11.13 -9.96
C LYS A 13 -18.80 10.36 -10.94
N GLY A 14 -20.09 10.14 -10.64
CA GLY A 14 -21.08 9.72 -11.64
C GLY A 14 -20.96 8.28 -12.18
N ASN A 15 -20.45 7.36 -11.38
CA ASN A 15 -20.31 5.96 -11.78
C ASN A 15 -21.56 5.10 -11.47
N ASP A 16 -21.67 3.93 -12.11
CA ASP A 16 -22.70 2.92 -11.81
C ASP A 16 -22.36 2.16 -10.52
N VAL A 17 -22.45 2.87 -9.39
CA VAL A 17 -22.15 2.37 -8.03
C VAL A 17 -23.07 1.20 -7.62
N ASN A 18 -24.06 0.81 -8.44
CA ASN A 18 -25.04 -0.22 -8.12
C ASN A 18 -24.66 -1.64 -8.59
N SER A 19 -23.55 -1.83 -9.32
CA SER A 19 -23.12 -3.20 -9.64
C SER A 19 -22.52 -3.87 -8.39
N ARG A 20 -23.35 -4.61 -7.63
CA ARG A 20 -22.90 -5.45 -6.50
C ARG A 20 -22.04 -6.64 -6.93
N ARG A 21 -21.55 -6.68 -8.18
CA ARG A 21 -20.78 -7.80 -8.71
C ARG A 21 -19.48 -8.02 -7.94
N PHE A 22 -18.82 -6.94 -7.49
CA PHE A 22 -17.61 -7.03 -6.67
C PHE A 22 -17.85 -7.42 -5.22
N GLU A 23 -19.12 -7.54 -4.81
CA GLU A 23 -19.53 -8.08 -3.50
C GLU A 23 -19.82 -9.58 -3.59
N ASN A 24 -19.90 -10.15 -4.79
CA ASN A 24 -20.18 -11.56 -4.97
C ASN A 24 -18.92 -12.39 -4.79
N GLU A 25 -18.95 -13.34 -3.86
CA GLU A 25 -17.84 -14.25 -3.58
C GLU A 25 -17.44 -15.10 -4.79
N SER A 26 -18.38 -15.44 -5.68
CA SER A 26 -18.06 -16.20 -6.90
C SER A 26 -17.13 -15.45 -7.85
N TYR A 27 -17.09 -14.11 -7.77
CA TYR A 27 -16.19 -13.27 -8.55
C TYR A 27 -14.71 -13.55 -8.24
N TYR A 28 -14.40 -13.96 -7.00
CA TYR A 28 -13.05 -14.20 -6.52
C TYR A 28 -12.70 -15.69 -6.44
N ALA A 29 -13.60 -16.58 -6.87
CA ALA A 29 -13.46 -18.02 -6.66
C ALA A 29 -12.18 -18.58 -7.29
N ASP A 30 -11.87 -18.21 -8.54
CA ASP A 30 -10.67 -18.67 -9.23
C ASP A 30 -9.39 -18.05 -8.68
N LEU A 31 -9.43 -16.79 -8.23
CA LEU A 31 -8.30 -16.08 -7.62
C LEU A 31 -7.86 -16.71 -6.29
N ARG A 32 -8.80 -17.27 -5.52
CA ARG A 32 -8.55 -17.78 -4.16
C ARG A 32 -8.28 -19.29 -4.11
N LYS A 33 -8.14 -19.94 -5.27
CA LYS A 33 -7.67 -21.34 -5.36
C LYS A 33 -6.21 -21.47 -4.89
N PRO A 34 -5.72 -22.68 -4.61
CA PRO A 34 -4.30 -22.91 -4.38
C PRO A 34 -3.45 -22.34 -5.52
N VAL A 35 -2.22 -21.89 -5.22
CA VAL A 35 -1.38 -21.10 -6.14
C VAL A 35 -1.18 -21.73 -7.53
N LEU A 36 -1.18 -23.07 -7.62
CA LEU A 36 -1.01 -23.80 -8.90
C LEU A 36 -2.29 -23.85 -9.75
N GLU A 37 -3.44 -23.58 -9.16
CA GLU A 37 -4.76 -23.60 -9.80
C GLU A 37 -5.40 -22.19 -9.87
N ALA A 38 -4.78 -21.21 -9.21
CA ALA A 38 -5.25 -19.85 -9.16
C ALA A 38 -5.01 -19.12 -10.47
N THR A 39 -5.91 -18.20 -10.80
CA THR A 39 -5.71 -17.23 -11.87
C THR A 39 -5.25 -15.89 -11.30
N THR A 40 -4.71 -15.03 -12.16
CA THR A 40 -4.56 -13.61 -11.82
C THR A 40 -5.93 -12.99 -11.54
N ILE A 41 -5.93 -11.81 -10.90
CA ILE A 41 -7.17 -11.06 -10.67
C ILE A 41 -7.84 -10.73 -12.00
N ASN A 42 -9.17 -10.64 -11.99
CA ASN A 42 -9.95 -10.33 -13.19
C ASN A 42 -9.44 -9.02 -13.82
N PRO A 43 -9.13 -9.00 -15.14
CA PRO A 43 -8.58 -7.83 -15.81
C PRO A 43 -9.40 -6.55 -15.68
N GLU A 44 -10.71 -6.64 -15.49
CA GLU A 44 -11.55 -5.44 -15.32
C GLU A 44 -11.19 -4.65 -14.04
N THR A 45 -10.60 -5.29 -13.03
CA THR A 45 -10.21 -4.63 -11.77
C THR A 45 -9.07 -3.62 -11.95
N TYR A 46 -8.33 -3.70 -13.06
CA TYR A 46 -7.28 -2.73 -13.38
C TYR A 46 -7.84 -1.45 -14.02
N THR A 47 -9.03 -1.51 -14.62
CA THR A 47 -9.60 -0.40 -15.41
C THR A 47 -10.92 0.13 -14.83
N SER A 48 -11.61 -0.64 -13.99
CA SER A 48 -12.89 -0.25 -13.39
C SER A 48 -12.73 0.82 -12.31
N THR A 49 -13.38 1.96 -12.51
CA THR A 49 -13.45 3.03 -11.51
C THR A 49 -14.18 2.58 -10.25
N ASP A 50 -15.29 1.84 -10.38
CA ASP A 50 -16.05 1.29 -9.25
C ASP A 50 -15.18 0.39 -8.36
N PHE A 51 -14.36 -0.46 -8.98
CA PHE A 51 -13.45 -1.32 -8.23
C PHE A 51 -12.40 -0.47 -7.50
N TYR A 52 -11.84 0.53 -8.18
CA TYR A 52 -10.85 1.43 -7.58
C TYR A 52 -11.41 2.23 -6.39
N GLU A 53 -12.65 2.73 -6.48
CA GLU A 53 -13.32 3.40 -5.36
C GLU A 53 -13.47 2.48 -4.15
N ARG A 54 -13.78 1.20 -4.39
CA ARG A 54 -13.82 0.18 -3.33
C ARG A 54 -12.44 -0.10 -2.75
N GLU A 55 -11.38 -0.15 -3.56
CA GLU A 55 -10.01 -0.27 -3.07
C GLU A 55 -9.64 0.92 -2.16
N GLN A 56 -10.07 2.13 -2.50
CA GLN A 56 -9.87 3.31 -1.65
C GLN A 56 -10.53 3.15 -0.27
N GLU A 57 -11.76 2.63 -0.22
CA GLU A 57 -12.48 2.45 1.05
C GLU A 57 -12.04 1.22 1.85
N LEU A 58 -11.81 0.09 1.18
CA LEU A 58 -11.64 -1.20 1.82
C LEU A 58 -10.17 -1.56 2.04
N LEU A 59 -9.26 -1.03 1.21
CA LEU A 59 -7.83 -1.27 1.31
C LEU A 59 -7.12 -0.03 1.84
N PHE A 60 -7.06 1.05 1.06
CA PHE A 60 -6.20 2.20 1.38
C PHE A 60 -6.62 2.95 2.65
N ALA A 61 -7.92 3.13 2.87
CA ALA A 61 -8.39 3.77 4.09
C ALA A 61 -8.20 2.91 5.34
N LYS A 62 -8.21 1.58 5.20
CA LYS A 62 -8.17 0.62 6.32
C LYS A 62 -6.77 0.13 6.68
N SER A 63 -5.82 0.19 5.76
CA SER A 63 -4.44 -0.19 5.98
C SER A 63 -3.58 0.97 6.49
N TRP A 64 -2.38 0.65 6.99
CA TRP A 64 -1.35 1.64 7.25
C TRP A 64 -0.65 2.03 5.95
N GLN A 65 -0.62 3.33 5.66
CA GLN A 65 -0.02 3.91 4.47
C GLN A 65 1.23 4.70 4.84
N VAL A 66 2.35 4.48 4.16
CA VAL A 66 3.53 5.33 4.31
C VAL A 66 3.20 6.70 3.73
N VAL A 67 3.34 7.77 4.53
CA VAL A 67 2.99 9.14 4.13
C VAL A 67 4.20 10.08 4.09
N GLY A 68 5.37 9.60 4.49
CA GLY A 68 6.59 10.37 4.41
C GLY A 68 7.67 9.86 5.34
N TYR A 69 8.64 10.74 5.58
CA TYR A 69 9.77 10.49 6.46
C TYR A 69 9.70 11.39 7.68
N THR A 70 10.25 10.94 8.81
CA THR A 70 10.27 11.69 10.08
C THR A 70 10.91 13.08 9.93
N GLU A 71 11.90 13.23 9.06
CA GLU A 71 12.59 14.50 8.76
C GLU A 71 11.71 15.54 8.04
N ALA A 72 10.62 15.12 7.39
CA ALA A 72 9.78 16.00 6.56
C ALA A 72 8.79 16.84 7.37
N PHE A 73 8.66 16.64 8.68
CA PHE A 73 7.63 17.25 9.51
C PHE A 73 8.21 18.19 10.57
N SER A 74 8.33 19.49 10.26
CA SER A 74 8.57 20.55 11.27
C SER A 74 7.53 21.67 11.15
N THR A 75 6.92 22.03 12.28
CA THR A 75 5.99 23.19 12.37
C THR A 75 6.64 24.44 12.95
N GLU A 76 7.96 24.46 13.10
CA GLU A 76 8.70 25.56 13.75
C GLU A 76 8.68 26.87 12.95
N CYS A 77 8.26 26.83 11.68
CA CYS A 77 8.31 27.98 10.78
C CYS A 77 7.10 28.94 10.86
N VAL A 78 6.01 28.61 11.57
CA VAL A 78 4.78 29.43 11.55
C VAL A 78 4.64 30.25 12.84
N LYS A 79 5.06 31.51 12.78
CA LYS A 79 4.90 32.48 13.89
C LYS A 79 3.41 32.78 14.13
N ASN A 80 3.02 32.86 15.41
CA ASN A 80 1.66 33.23 15.87
C ASN A 80 0.51 32.30 15.42
N PHE A 81 0.80 31.04 15.06
CA PHE A 81 -0.25 30.06 14.74
C PHE A 81 -0.62 29.22 15.97
N ASN A 82 -1.84 29.39 16.47
CA ASN A 82 -2.39 28.58 17.54
C ASN A 82 -3.17 27.38 16.97
N LYS A 83 -2.59 26.17 17.11
CA LYS A 83 -3.20 24.91 16.61
C LYS A 83 -4.62 24.66 17.15
N LYS A 84 -4.96 25.20 18.32
CA LYS A 84 -6.28 25.03 18.95
C LYS A 84 -7.41 25.71 18.15
N ASP A 85 -7.08 26.79 17.45
CA ASP A 85 -8.07 27.62 16.74
C ASP A 85 -8.36 27.10 15.32
N TYR A 86 -7.53 26.18 14.81
CA TYR A 86 -7.56 25.67 13.43
C TYR A 86 -7.26 24.16 13.36
N GLY A 87 -7.94 23.37 14.19
CA GLY A 87 -7.74 21.92 14.25
C GLY A 87 -8.20 21.22 12.96
N LEU A 88 -7.27 20.56 12.27
CA LEU A 88 -7.61 19.63 11.18
C LEU A 88 -8.29 18.37 11.74
N LEU A 89 -8.98 17.63 10.87
CA LEU A 89 -9.44 16.29 11.23
C LEU A 89 -8.23 15.45 11.65
N PRO A 90 -8.21 14.88 12.86
CA PRO A 90 -7.09 14.05 13.30
C PRO A 90 -7.00 12.83 12.38
N VAL A 91 -5.80 12.30 12.18
CA VAL A 91 -5.52 11.02 11.51
C VAL A 91 -4.63 10.20 12.45
N ARG A 92 -4.80 8.87 12.48
CA ARG A 92 -3.97 8.02 13.34
C ARG A 92 -2.60 7.88 12.69
N ILE A 93 -1.53 8.14 13.44
CA ILE A 93 -0.15 8.12 12.99
C ILE A 93 0.67 7.18 13.87
N ASP A 94 1.65 6.52 13.28
CA ASP A 94 2.68 5.73 13.98
C ASP A 94 3.95 5.70 13.10
N THR A 95 5.07 5.20 13.64
CA THR A 95 6.38 5.23 12.95
C THR A 95 7.10 3.90 13.03
N PHE A 96 7.86 3.56 11.99
CA PHE A 96 8.82 2.46 12.00
C PHE A 96 10.09 2.89 11.23
N GLY A 97 11.22 2.99 11.95
CA GLY A 97 12.43 3.64 11.46
C GLY A 97 12.16 5.07 10.96
N PRO A 98 12.62 5.45 9.76
CA PRO A 98 12.44 6.80 9.24
C PRO A 98 11.03 7.01 8.66
N PHE A 99 10.20 5.96 8.55
CA PHE A 99 8.92 6.02 7.87
C PHE A 99 7.79 6.43 8.81
N VAL A 100 6.99 7.40 8.35
CA VAL A 100 5.75 7.82 9.02
C VAL A 100 4.58 7.13 8.34
N TYR A 101 3.76 6.44 9.13
CA TYR A 101 2.57 5.74 8.66
C TYR A 101 1.31 6.46 9.12
N ALA A 102 0.30 6.49 8.25
CA ALA A 102 -1.02 7.00 8.56
C ALA A 102 -2.08 5.91 8.34
N ASN A 103 -3.09 5.90 9.20
CA ASN A 103 -4.28 5.08 9.03
C ASN A 103 -5.53 5.96 9.10
N VAL A 104 -6.22 6.07 7.96
CA VAL A 104 -7.32 7.02 7.78
C VAL A 104 -8.57 6.56 8.53
N SER A 105 -8.96 5.30 8.39
CA SER A 105 -10.07 4.68 9.11
C SER A 105 -9.94 4.81 10.63
N GLY A 106 -8.73 4.64 11.16
CA GLY A 106 -8.41 4.61 12.58
C GLY A 106 -8.61 3.24 13.23
N ASP A 107 -9.15 2.26 12.51
CA ASP A 107 -9.55 0.95 13.01
C ASP A 107 -8.51 -0.17 12.77
N ALA A 108 -7.38 0.14 12.12
CA ALA A 108 -6.30 -0.81 11.93
C ALA A 108 -5.73 -1.31 13.28
N PRO A 109 -5.13 -2.51 13.33
CA PRO A 109 -4.34 -2.91 14.50
C PRO A 109 -3.14 -1.96 14.70
N PRO A 110 -2.49 -1.95 15.88
CA PRO A 110 -1.23 -1.24 16.10
C PRO A 110 -0.22 -1.50 14.98
N LEU A 111 0.57 -0.49 14.58
CA LEU A 111 1.47 -0.60 13.43
C LEU A 111 2.42 -1.79 13.58
N ARG A 112 2.98 -2.01 14.78
CA ARG A 112 3.86 -3.15 15.06
C ARG A 112 3.19 -4.50 14.79
N THR A 113 1.91 -4.65 15.12
CA THR A 113 1.15 -5.87 14.83
C THR A 113 0.87 -6.00 13.33
N TYR A 114 0.60 -4.88 12.65
CA TYR A 114 0.36 -4.85 11.21
C TYR A 114 1.62 -5.23 10.39
N LEU A 115 2.79 -4.76 10.81
CA LEU A 115 4.06 -5.03 10.13
C LEU A 115 4.56 -6.48 10.33
N GLY A 116 4.06 -7.20 11.33
CA GLY A 116 4.44 -8.58 11.57
C GLY A 116 5.95 -8.77 11.80
N ASP A 117 6.51 -9.76 11.11
CA ASP A 117 7.92 -10.17 11.21
C ASP A 117 8.89 -9.23 10.46
N VAL A 118 8.40 -8.29 9.66
CA VAL A 118 9.24 -7.30 8.95
C VAL A 118 10.18 -6.57 9.91
N THR A 119 9.68 -6.24 11.11
CA THR A 119 10.48 -5.57 12.14
C THR A 119 11.66 -6.42 12.64
N GLN A 120 11.53 -7.75 12.59
CA GLN A 120 12.59 -8.69 12.92
C GLN A 120 13.49 -8.95 11.70
N SER A 121 12.93 -9.13 10.51
CA SER A 121 13.71 -9.41 9.29
C SER A 121 14.66 -8.27 8.93
N LEU A 122 14.36 -7.05 9.34
CA LEU A 122 15.17 -5.86 9.06
C LEU A 122 16.08 -5.44 10.22
N HIS A 123 16.16 -6.21 11.32
CA HIS A 123 16.86 -5.80 12.54
C HIS A 123 18.37 -5.57 12.37
N GLU A 124 19.01 -6.20 11.37
CA GLU A 124 20.44 -6.03 11.09
C GLU A 124 20.75 -4.75 10.31
N TYR A 125 19.73 -4.16 9.67
CA TYR A 125 19.89 -2.87 9.01
C TYR A 125 19.75 -1.75 10.05
N PRO A 126 20.63 -0.73 10.04
CA PRO A 126 20.54 0.41 10.94
C PRO A 126 19.39 1.33 10.51
N PHE A 127 18.16 0.85 10.61
CA PHE A 127 16.96 1.49 10.07
C PHE A 127 16.75 2.89 10.67
N ASP A 128 17.05 3.06 11.95
CA ASP A 128 16.94 4.33 12.66
C ASP A 128 17.98 5.38 12.21
N GLU A 129 19.03 4.98 11.50
CA GLU A 129 20.07 5.86 10.96
C GLU A 129 19.82 6.21 9.48
N LEU A 130 18.78 5.63 8.86
CA LEU A 130 18.48 5.88 7.44
C LEU A 130 17.96 7.30 7.23
N VAL A 131 18.58 8.00 6.29
CA VAL A 131 18.18 9.34 5.84
C VAL A 131 17.79 9.32 4.37
N SER A 132 16.90 10.23 3.98
CA SER A 132 16.52 10.36 2.57
C SER A 132 17.63 11.05 1.77
N PHE A 133 18.39 10.28 0.99
CA PHE A 133 19.44 10.86 0.13
C PHE A 133 18.90 11.43 -1.19
N LYS A 134 17.95 10.73 -1.82
CA LYS A 134 17.35 11.13 -3.09
C LYS A 134 15.91 10.65 -3.15
N SER A 135 15.02 11.54 -3.60
CA SER A 135 13.63 11.24 -3.91
C SER A 135 13.34 11.54 -5.37
N THR A 136 12.53 10.72 -6.03
CA THR A 136 12.13 10.91 -7.42
C THR A 136 10.68 10.49 -7.58
N THR A 137 9.89 11.36 -8.20
CA THR A 137 8.48 11.09 -8.50
C THR A 137 8.35 10.83 -9.99
N VAL A 138 7.81 9.66 -10.34
CA VAL A 138 7.53 9.28 -11.72
C VAL A 138 6.04 9.03 -11.86
N SER A 139 5.42 9.64 -12.87
CA SER A 139 4.03 9.37 -13.22
C SER A 139 3.95 8.18 -14.16
N VAL A 140 3.32 7.10 -13.71
CA VAL A 140 3.13 5.87 -14.49
C VAL A 140 1.65 5.74 -14.82
N LYS A 141 1.30 5.62 -16.10
CA LYS A 141 -0.08 5.49 -16.58
C LYS A 141 -0.57 4.05 -16.47
N CYS A 142 -0.64 3.52 -15.25
CA CYS A 142 -1.12 2.17 -14.99
C CYS A 142 -1.95 2.12 -13.70
N ASN A 143 -2.66 1.01 -13.48
CA ASN A 143 -3.25 0.72 -12.18
C ASN A 143 -2.14 0.44 -11.16
N TRP A 144 -2.35 0.84 -9.90
CA TRP A 144 -1.37 0.63 -8.81
C TRP A 144 -1.04 -0.85 -8.60
N LYS A 145 -2.02 -1.75 -8.82
CA LYS A 145 -1.84 -3.20 -8.68
C LYS A 145 -0.77 -3.74 -9.62
N LEU A 146 -0.68 -3.22 -10.85
CA LEU A 146 0.34 -3.66 -11.82
C LEU A 146 1.76 -3.37 -11.33
N LEU A 147 1.96 -2.23 -10.65
CA LEU A 147 3.25 -1.92 -10.02
C LEU A 147 3.53 -2.90 -8.89
N ALA A 148 2.55 -3.11 -8.00
CA ALA A 148 2.72 -4.05 -6.89
C ALA A 148 3.03 -5.48 -7.39
N GLU A 149 2.30 -5.98 -8.39
CA GLU A 149 2.50 -7.30 -8.99
C GLU A 149 3.89 -7.43 -9.62
N ASN A 150 4.37 -6.42 -10.36
CA ASN A 150 5.72 -6.41 -10.92
C ASN A 150 6.81 -6.51 -9.84
N PHE A 151 6.59 -5.97 -8.64
CA PHE A 151 7.56 -6.10 -7.53
C PHE A 151 7.45 -7.42 -6.77
N MET A 152 6.38 -8.19 -6.98
CA MET A 152 6.15 -9.48 -6.30
C MET A 152 6.66 -10.69 -7.11
N GLU A 153 7.25 -10.47 -8.28
CA GLU A 153 7.84 -11.54 -9.09
C GLU A 153 9.18 -11.14 -9.71
N TYR A 154 9.93 -12.16 -10.09
CA TYR A 154 11.28 -12.04 -10.67
C TYR A 154 11.38 -12.68 -12.06
N TYR A 155 10.27 -13.17 -12.59
CA TYR A 155 10.23 -13.89 -13.86
C TYR A 155 10.59 -12.99 -15.03
N HIS A 156 10.25 -11.69 -14.96
CA HIS A 156 10.58 -10.73 -16.00
C HIS A 156 12.05 -10.28 -16.01
N LEU A 157 12.81 -10.49 -14.92
CA LEU A 157 14.15 -9.90 -14.76
C LEU A 157 15.11 -10.26 -15.90
N PRO A 158 15.24 -11.53 -16.35
CA PRO A 158 16.20 -11.86 -17.40
C PRO A 158 15.91 -11.17 -18.73
N ALA A 159 14.65 -10.88 -19.03
CA ALA A 159 14.24 -10.25 -20.28
C ALA A 159 14.32 -8.72 -20.24
N VAL A 160 14.00 -8.10 -19.09
CA VAL A 160 13.81 -6.65 -18.97
C VAL A 160 14.99 -5.97 -18.27
N HIS A 161 15.67 -6.67 -17.36
CA HIS A 161 16.75 -6.13 -16.52
C HIS A 161 18.01 -7.01 -16.57
N PRO A 162 18.63 -7.20 -17.77
CA PRO A 162 19.78 -8.10 -17.91
C PRO A 162 20.95 -7.68 -17.00
N GLN A 163 21.18 -6.38 -16.83
CA GLN A 163 22.25 -5.85 -15.96
C GLN A 163 21.99 -6.06 -14.47
N LEU A 164 20.72 -6.14 -14.05
CA LEU A 164 20.39 -6.45 -12.65
C LEU A 164 20.69 -7.91 -12.35
N CYS A 165 20.51 -8.80 -13.32
CA CYS A 165 20.77 -10.23 -13.17
C CYS A 165 22.27 -10.54 -12.97
N ASP A 166 23.17 -9.62 -13.32
CA ASP A 166 24.62 -9.77 -13.06
C ASP A 166 24.96 -9.69 -11.56
N VAL A 167 24.10 -9.07 -10.75
CA VAL A 167 24.33 -8.82 -9.31
C VAL A 167 23.25 -9.40 -8.40
N SER A 168 22.06 -9.68 -8.94
CA SER A 168 20.91 -10.20 -8.21
C SER A 168 20.06 -11.01 -9.17
N GLY A 169 20.54 -12.22 -9.47
CA GLY A 169 19.91 -13.16 -10.39
C GLY A 169 18.61 -13.72 -9.81
N VAL A 170 17.80 -14.35 -10.66
CA VAL A 170 16.50 -14.93 -10.26
C VAL A 170 16.66 -15.94 -9.11
N ASP A 171 17.74 -16.72 -9.12
CA ASP A 171 18.02 -17.75 -8.11
C ASP A 171 18.41 -17.16 -6.73
N ASP A 172 18.79 -15.88 -6.68
CA ASP A 172 19.13 -15.18 -5.42
C ASP A 172 17.88 -14.68 -4.68
N HIS A 173 16.71 -14.71 -5.33
CA HIS A 173 15.47 -14.21 -4.76
C HIS A 173 14.66 -15.32 -4.09
N HIS A 174 14.77 -15.40 -2.77
CA HIS A 174 13.96 -16.31 -1.99
C HIS A 174 12.49 -15.87 -1.93
N ARG A 175 11.59 -16.71 -2.46
CA ARG A 175 10.16 -16.57 -2.19
C ARG A 175 9.90 -16.91 -0.72
N ALA A 176 9.76 -15.89 0.11
CA ALA A 176 9.14 -16.02 1.42
C ALA A 176 7.62 -16.22 1.24
N GLN A 177 7.21 -17.37 0.71
CA GLN A 177 5.86 -17.84 0.89
C GLN A 177 5.77 -18.28 2.34
N VAL A 178 4.80 -17.76 3.10
CA VAL A 178 4.55 -18.18 4.49
C VAL A 178 4.55 -19.71 4.50
N SER A 179 5.60 -20.29 5.06
CA SER A 179 5.59 -21.68 5.49
C SER A 179 4.54 -21.72 6.59
N SER A 180 3.28 -22.00 6.25
CA SER A 180 2.38 -22.56 7.25
C SER A 180 2.98 -23.90 7.60
N SER A 181 3.73 -23.93 8.69
CA SER A 181 4.21 -25.14 9.31
C SER A 181 2.98 -26.01 9.64
N LEU A 182 2.86 -27.10 8.89
CA LEU A 182 2.09 -28.34 9.12
C LEU A 182 0.57 -28.23 9.26
#